data_AF-A0A258FBD9-F1
#
_entry.id   AF-A0A258FBD9-F1
#
_cell.length_a   1.000
_cell.length_b   1.000
_cell.length_c   1.000
_cell.angle_alpha   90.00
_cell.angle_beta   90.00
_cell.angle_gamma   90.00
#
_symmetry.space_group_name_H-M   'P 1'
#
loop_
_entity.id
_entity.type
_entity.pdbx_description
1 polymer ?
#
loop_
_entity_poly.entity_id
_entity_poly.type
_entity_poly.pdbx_seq_one_letter_code
_entity_poly.pdbx_strand_id
1 'polypeptide(L)' 'MSASQSATLTAPTPGVIADGFFGAGLGGDPDVARIVAKELSRQQSHLELIASENIVSRAVMEAAG' A
#
# COMPACT_ATOMS: atom_id res chain seq x y z
N MET A 1 53.78 -9.40 -2.33
CA MET A 1 53.12 -8.95 -3.58
C MET A 1 51.62 -9.19 -3.40
N SER A 2 50.93 -8.25 -2.76
CA SER A 2 49.49 -8.35 -2.43
C SER A 2 48.67 -8.06 -3.68
N ALA A 3 47.94 -9.04 -4.19
CA ALA A 3 47.04 -8.85 -5.31
C ALA A 3 45.74 -8.19 -4.81
N SER A 4 45.53 -6.94 -5.20
CA SER A 4 44.29 -6.18 -4.98
C SER A 4 43.07 -6.98 -5.45
N GLN A 5 42.14 -7.22 -4.54
CA GLN A 5 40.78 -7.63 -4.87
C GLN A 5 40.08 -6.49 -5.59
N SER A 6 39.83 -6.65 -6.88
CA SER A 6 38.87 -5.82 -7.62
C SER A 6 37.47 -6.27 -7.24
N ALA A 7 36.90 -5.67 -6.20
CA ALA A 7 35.48 -5.76 -5.95
C ALA A 7 34.74 -5.10 -7.12
N THR A 8 34.22 -5.91 -8.03
CA THR A 8 33.24 -5.47 -9.01
C THR A 8 32.04 -4.94 -8.24
N LEU A 9 31.87 -3.63 -8.22
CA LEU A 9 30.67 -2.98 -7.70
C LEU A 9 29.53 -3.36 -8.66
N THR A 10 28.83 -4.45 -8.38
CA THR A 10 27.57 -4.76 -9.06
C THR A 10 26.63 -3.60 -8.79
N ALA A 11 26.38 -2.79 -9.83
CA ALA A 11 25.39 -1.74 -9.77
C ALA A 11 24.06 -2.34 -9.26
N PRO A 12 23.31 -1.64 -8.40
CA PRO A 12 21.99 -2.11 -7.98
C PRO A 12 21.19 -2.39 -9.25
N THR A 13 20.72 -3.62 -9.42
CA THR A 13 19.74 -3.95 -10.45
C THR A 13 18.64 -2.92 -10.33
N PRO A 14 18.37 -2.10 -11.37
CA PRO A 14 17.23 -1.18 -11.33
C PRO A 14 16.03 -2.02 -10.94
N GLY A 15 15.43 -1.70 -9.79
CA GLY A 15 14.34 -2.50 -9.24
C GLY A 15 13.31 -2.70 -10.34
N VAL A 16 13.15 -3.94 -10.79
CA VAL A 16 12.15 -4.28 -11.79
C VAL A 16 10.82 -4.06 -11.11
N ILE A 17 10.21 -2.90 -11.39
CA ILE A 17 8.86 -2.61 -10.93
C ILE A 17 7.97 -3.61 -11.66
N ALA A 18 7.30 -4.47 -10.91
CA ALA A 18 6.42 -5.49 -11.47
C ALA A 18 5.38 -4.83 -12.40
N ASP A 19 5.09 -5.46 -13.53
CA ASP A 19 4.09 -4.96 -14.47
C ASP A 19 2.77 -4.74 -13.74
N GLY A 20 2.19 -3.55 -13.91
CA GLY A 20 0.95 -3.18 -13.25
C GLY A 20 1.10 -2.64 -11.83
N PHE A 21 2.31 -2.48 -11.27
CA PHE A 21 2.51 -1.91 -9.92
C PHE A 21 1.77 -0.57 -9.71
N PHE A 22 1.82 0.34 -10.69
CA PHE A 22 1.13 1.63 -10.62
C PHE A 22 -0.33 1.58 -11.10
N GLY A 23 -0.80 0.46 -11.67
CA GLY A 23 -2.12 0.35 -12.30
C GLY A 23 -3.07 -0.67 -11.67
N ALA A 24 -2.57 -1.55 -10.78
CA ALA A 24 -3.36 -2.63 -10.19
C ALA A 24 -4.33 -2.16 -9.08
N GLY A 25 -4.18 -0.91 -8.60
CA GLY A 25 -4.95 -0.38 -7.48
C GLY A 25 -4.80 -1.25 -6.22
N LEU A 26 -5.82 -1.22 -5.36
CA LEU A 26 -5.83 -2.03 -4.13
C LEU A 26 -5.81 -3.55 -4.40
N GLY A 27 -6.22 -3.99 -5.60
CA GLY A 27 -6.16 -5.39 -6.01
C GLY A 27 -4.73 -5.93 -6.18
N GLY A 28 -3.73 -5.05 -6.31
CA GLY A 28 -2.31 -5.42 -6.31
C GLY A 28 -1.80 -5.96 -4.97
N ASP A 29 -2.52 -5.69 -3.87
CA ASP A 29 -2.22 -6.20 -2.53
C ASP A 29 -3.48 -6.82 -1.88
N PRO A 30 -3.70 -8.14 -2.07
CA PRO A 30 -4.87 -8.83 -1.54
C PRO A 30 -4.97 -8.82 -0.01
N ASP A 31 -3.84 -8.74 0.71
CA ASP A 31 -3.84 -8.74 2.16
C ASP A 31 -4.32 -7.41 2.71
N VAL A 32 -3.86 -6.30 2.14
CA VAL A 32 -4.36 -4.96 2.49
C VAL A 32 -5.84 -4.83 2.08
N ALA A 33 -6.20 -5.28 0.87
CA ALA A 33 -7.60 -5.27 0.41
C ALA A 33 -8.54 -5.99 1.39
N ARG A 34 -8.12 -7.15 1.90
CA ARG A 34 -8.87 -7.93 2.89
C ARG A 34 -9.02 -7.20 4.22
N ILE A 35 -8.00 -6.50 4.69
CA ILE A 35 -8.05 -5.74 5.95
C ILE A 35 -9.00 -4.54 5.80
N VAL A 36 -8.90 -3.78 4.70
CA VAL A 36 -9.79 -2.66 4.41
C VAL A 36 -11.25 -3.11 4.38
N ALA A 37 -11.55 -4.24 3.71
CA ALA A 37 -12.90 -4.78 3.65
C ALA A 37 -13.44 -5.21 5.03
N LYS A 38 -12.60 -5.80 5.89
CA LYS A 38 -12.98 -6.16 7.26
C LYS A 38 -13.30 -4.92 8.09
N GLU A 39 -12.49 -3.86 7.97
CA GLU A 39 -12.72 -2.62 8.70
C GLU A 39 -13.99 -1.89 8.23
N LEU A 40 -14.25 -1.87 6.92
CA LEU A 40 -15.52 -1.36 6.38
C LEU A 40 -16.72 -2.10 7.00
N SER A 41 -16.65 -3.44 7.06
CA SER A 41 -17.70 -4.24 7.70
C SER A 41 -17.84 -3.94 9.18
N ARG A 42 -16.74 -3.68 9.91
CA ARG A 42 -16.77 -3.31 11.32
C ARG A 42 -17.52 -1.99 11.53
N GLN A 43 -17.17 -0.97 10.76
CA GLN A 43 -17.82 0.35 10.82
C GLN A 43 -19.31 0.30 10.48
N GLN A 44 -19.71 -0.58 9.54
CA GLN A 44 -21.12 -0.72 9.13
C GLN A 44 -21.98 -1.54 10.10
N SER A 45 -21.36 -2.37 10.95
CA SER A 45 -22.08 -3.31 11.84
C SER A 45 -22.25 -2.81 13.27
N HIS A 46 -21.65 -1.67 13.63
CA HIS A 46 -21.67 -1.12 14.98
C HIS A 46 -22.14 0.34 14.98
N LEU A 47 -22.64 0.80 16.13
CA LEU A 47 -22.90 2.21 16.37
C LEU A 47 -21.61 2.87 16.85
N GLU A 48 -21.12 3.86 16.11
CA GLU A 48 -19.93 4.63 16.47
C GLU A 48 -20.33 5.80 17.38
N LEU A 49 -19.87 5.75 18.64
CA LEU A 49 -20.22 6.73 19.68
C LEU A 49 -19.05 7.66 20.07
N ILE A 50 -17.94 7.60 19.33
CA ILE A 50 -16.76 8.41 19.57
C ILE A 50 -16.97 9.78 18.91
N ALA A 51 -17.10 10.82 19.74
CA ALA A 51 -17.47 12.16 19.26
C ALA A 51 -16.45 12.82 18.31
N SER A 52 -15.20 12.37 18.32
CA SER A 52 -14.14 12.86 17.44
C SER A 52 -14.09 12.17 16.07
N GLU A 53 -14.81 11.07 15.89
CA GLU A 53 -14.79 10.28 14.66
C GLU A 53 -16.00 10.59 13.78
N ASN A 54 -15.83 10.41 12.46
CA ASN A 54 -16.89 10.66 11.49
C ASN A 54 -16.69 9.82 10.22
N ILE A 55 -17.75 9.65 9.44
CA ILE A 55 -17.71 8.98 8.13
C ILE A 55 -17.61 10.04 7.04
N VAL A 56 -16.52 10.02 6.29
CA VAL A 56 -16.28 10.95 5.18
C VAL A 56 -17.09 10.59 3.94
N SER A 57 -17.44 11.61 3.15
CA SER A 57 -18.14 11.39 1.89
C SER A 57 -17.22 10.75 0.84
N ARG A 58 -17.83 10.05 -0.11
CA ARG A 58 -17.11 9.43 -1.23
C ARG A 58 -16.29 10.45 -2.03
N ALA A 59 -16.82 11.64 -2.26
CA ALA A 59 -16.11 12.70 -2.99
C ALA A 59 -14.83 13.15 -2.28
N VAL A 60 -14.82 13.19 -0.94
CA VAL A 60 -13.61 13.52 -0.17
C VAL A 60 -12.58 12.40 -0.28
N MET A 61 -13.00 11.13 -0.21
CA MET A 61 -12.09 9.99 -0.37
C MET A 61 -11.48 9.95 -1.78
N GLU A 62 -12.27 10.19 -2.83
CA GLU A 62 -11.79 10.23 -4.22
C GLU A 62 -10.77 11.36 -4.45
N ALA A 63 -10.93 12.50 -3.76
CA ALA A 63 -9.97 13.60 -3.83
C ALA A 63 -8.65 13.31 -3.10
N ALA A 64 -8.67 12.43 -2.08
CA ALA A 64 -7.48 12.05 -1.33
C ALA A 64 -6.52 11.15 -2.14
N GLY A 65 -7.08 10.27 -3.00
CA GLY A 65 -6.33 9.34 -3.85
C GLY A 65 -6.40 7.89 -3.39
#